data_AF-A0A525CKN4-F1
#
_entry.id   AF-A0A525CKN4-F1
#
_cell.length_a   1.000
_cell.length_b   1.000
_cell.length_c   1.000
_cell.angle_alpha   90.00
_cell.angle_beta   90.00
_cell.angle_gamma   90.00
#
_symmetry.space_group_name_H-M   'P 1'
#
loop_
_entity.id
_entity.type
_entity.pdbx_description
1 polymer ?
#
loop_
_entity_poly.entity_id
_entity_poly.type
_entity_poly.pdbx_seq_one_letter_code
_entity_poly.pdbx_strand_id
1 'polypeptide(L)'
;MSTRKLTEKEFQATINKPTKVEGEAEPLFDFWDYVEQIPADHFEGFDCTKGEVSNVYQMQGGKYEHVIINSEMQGVGMVIVNDISAKTVYGHFLLDLNKGQAE
;
A
#
# COMPACT_ATOMS: atom_id res chain seq x y z
N MET A 1 -11.57 1.53 13.48
CA MET A 1 -10.41 0.60 13.39
C MET A 1 -9.13 1.41 13.61
N SER A 2 -8.05 0.79 14.08
CA SER A 2 -6.75 1.49 14.24
C SER A 2 -5.92 1.30 12.98
N THR A 3 -5.59 2.39 12.28
CA THR A 3 -4.66 2.34 11.15
C THR A 3 -3.22 2.23 11.67
N ARG A 4 -2.41 1.45 10.97
CA ARG A 4 -1.04 1.10 11.34
C ARG A 4 -0.10 1.47 10.21
N LYS A 5 0.68 2.54 10.42
CA LYS A 5 1.78 2.91 9.53
C LYS A 5 2.93 1.95 9.77
N LEU A 6 3.30 1.20 8.75
CA LEU A 6 4.44 0.32 8.77
C LEU A 6 5.72 1.15 8.64
N THR A 7 6.77 0.70 9.32
CA THR A 7 8.12 1.19 9.06
C THR A 7 8.70 0.52 7.81
N GLU A 8 9.72 1.13 7.20
CA GLU A 8 10.40 0.55 6.03
C GLU A 8 10.88 -0.89 6.32
N LYS A 9 11.38 -1.14 7.53
CA LYS A 9 11.84 -2.47 7.95
C LYS A 9 10.70 -3.49 8.00
N GLU A 10 9.53 -3.10 8.49
CA GLU A 10 8.35 -3.98 8.53
C GLU A 10 7.82 -4.24 7.13
N PHE A 11 7.75 -3.20 6.30
CA PHE A 11 7.35 -3.31 4.90
C PHE A 11 8.30 -4.23 4.12
N GLN A 12 9.61 -4.05 4.24
CA GLN A 12 10.59 -4.93 3.60
C GLN A 12 10.48 -6.38 4.10
N ALA A 13 10.12 -6.59 5.36
CA ALA A 13 9.88 -7.93 5.91
C ALA A 13 8.63 -8.61 5.33
N THR A 14 7.66 -7.85 4.83
CA THR A 14 6.48 -8.42 4.13
C THR A 14 6.75 -8.67 2.65
N ILE A 15 7.80 -8.07 2.07
CA ILE A 15 8.20 -8.32 0.68
C ILE A 15 8.83 -9.71 0.57
N ASN A 16 8.10 -10.65 -0.04
CA ASN A 16 8.61 -11.97 -0.35
C ASN A 16 8.29 -12.33 -1.80
N LYS A 17 9.29 -12.19 -2.70
CA LYS A 17 9.16 -12.45 -4.14
C LYS A 17 7.84 -11.89 -4.72
N PRO A 18 7.71 -10.55 -4.77
CA PRO A 18 6.51 -9.90 -5.27
C PRO A 18 6.30 -10.25 -6.75
N THR A 19 5.13 -10.79 -7.06
CA THR A 19 4.67 -10.99 -8.43
C THR A 19 3.66 -9.89 -8.72
N LYS A 20 3.91 -9.11 -9.78
CA LYS A 20 2.94 -8.13 -10.24
C LYS A 20 1.71 -8.89 -10.76
N VAL A 21 0.54 -8.54 -10.25
CA VAL A 21 -0.72 -9.07 -10.77
C VAL A 21 -1.07 -8.24 -12.01
N GLU A 22 -0.92 -8.82 -13.18
CA GLU A 22 -1.28 -8.19 -14.46
C GLU A 22 -2.75 -8.51 -14.77
N GLY A 23 -3.64 -7.53 -14.57
CA GLY A 23 -5.08 -7.65 -14.82
C GLY A 23 -5.93 -6.79 -13.86
N GLU A 24 -7.24 -6.75 -14.06
CA GLU A 24 -8.22 -6.32 -13.04
C GLU A 24 -8.11 -7.27 -11.85
N ALA A 25 -7.09 -7.05 -11.03
CA ALA A 25 -6.93 -7.71 -9.75
C ALA A 25 -8.03 -7.16 -8.86
N GLU A 26 -9.19 -7.83 -8.86
CA GLU A 26 -10.24 -7.53 -7.89
C GLU A 26 -9.62 -7.67 -6.49
N PRO A 27 -9.69 -6.62 -5.67
CA PRO A 27 -9.10 -6.65 -4.35
C PRO A 27 -9.73 -7.79 -3.55
N LEU A 28 -8.89 -8.65 -2.95
CA LEU A 28 -9.36 -9.87 -2.27
C LEU A 28 -10.30 -9.56 -1.09
N PHE A 29 -10.26 -8.32 -0.59
CA PHE A 29 -11.18 -7.77 0.39
C PHE A 29 -11.25 -6.24 0.29
N ASP A 30 -12.32 -5.67 0.84
CA ASP A 30 -12.51 -4.22 0.94
C ASP A 30 -11.49 -3.62 1.91
N PHE A 31 -10.43 -3.02 1.36
CA PHE A 31 -9.48 -2.20 2.12
C PHE A 31 -9.83 -0.71 2.07
N TRP A 32 -10.85 -0.31 1.30
CA TRP A 32 -11.30 1.07 1.19
C TRP A 32 -11.70 1.66 2.55
N ASP A 33 -12.43 0.89 3.37
CA ASP A 33 -12.79 1.28 4.74
C ASP A 33 -11.55 1.60 5.59
N TYR A 34 -10.46 0.86 5.39
CA TYR A 34 -9.20 1.12 6.07
C TYR A 34 -8.51 2.38 5.53
N VAL A 35 -8.47 2.56 4.20
CA VAL A 35 -7.85 3.71 3.54
C VAL A 35 -8.54 5.01 3.96
N GLU A 36 -9.87 5.02 4.03
CA GLU A 36 -10.65 6.17 4.52
C GLU A 36 -10.37 6.49 5.99
N GLN A 37 -9.93 5.51 6.78
CA GLN A 37 -9.52 5.71 8.17
C GLN A 37 -8.05 6.12 8.32
N ILE A 38 -7.24 6.13 7.24
CA ILE A 38 -5.86 6.61 7.31
C ILE A 38 -5.92 8.12 7.52
N PRO A 39 -5.30 8.66 8.58
CA PRO A 39 -5.28 10.10 8.79
C PRO A 39 -4.44 10.78 7.70
N ALA A 40 -4.86 11.98 7.26
CA ALA A 40 -4.14 12.85 6.32
C ALA A 40 -2.66 13.04 6.70
N ASP A 41 -2.36 13.04 8.01
CA ASP A 41 -1.01 13.15 8.57
C ASP A 41 -0.08 12.01 8.10
N HIS A 42 -0.61 10.81 7.94
CA HIS A 42 0.17 9.67 7.43
C HIS A 42 0.47 9.76 5.94
N PHE A 43 -0.34 10.52 5.20
CA PHE A 43 -0.06 10.87 3.82
C PHE A 43 0.96 12.00 3.70
N GLU A 44 1.52 12.51 4.81
CA GLU A 44 2.56 13.55 4.83
C GLU A 44 2.19 14.81 3.98
N GLY A 45 0.89 15.10 3.86
CA GLY A 45 0.37 16.22 3.06
C GLY A 45 0.12 15.92 1.58
N PHE A 46 0.26 14.67 1.14
CA PHE A 46 -0.06 14.24 -0.22
C PHE A 46 -1.54 13.87 -0.38
N ASP A 47 -2.14 14.31 -1.48
CA ASP A 47 -3.53 14.00 -1.81
C ASP A 47 -3.60 12.64 -2.52
N CYS A 48 -3.74 11.56 -1.74
CA CYS A 48 -3.95 10.20 -2.27
C CYS A 48 -5.45 9.85 -2.37
N THR A 49 -6.31 10.81 -2.05
CA THR A 49 -7.78 10.67 -1.98
C THR A 49 -8.43 10.40 -3.33
N LYS A 50 -7.72 10.62 -4.44
CA LYS A 50 -8.17 10.16 -5.77
C LYS A 50 -8.23 8.64 -5.92
N GLY A 51 -7.55 7.88 -5.05
CA GLY A 51 -7.82 6.46 -4.86
C GLY A 51 -7.60 5.59 -6.10
N GLU A 52 -6.71 5.95 -7.02
CA GLU A 52 -6.47 5.09 -8.17
C GLU A 52 -5.45 4.00 -7.81
N VAL A 53 -5.96 2.78 -7.60
CA VAL A 53 -5.13 1.58 -7.48
C VAL A 53 -4.37 1.42 -8.79
N SER A 54 -3.05 1.59 -8.70
CA SER A 54 -2.20 1.64 -9.88
C SER A 54 -1.48 0.33 -10.13
N ASN A 55 -1.03 -0.35 -9.07
CA ASN A 55 -0.37 -1.65 -9.19
C ASN A 55 -0.70 -2.51 -7.98
N VAL A 56 -0.94 -3.80 -8.23
CA VAL A 56 -1.10 -4.81 -7.18
C VAL A 56 0.03 -5.82 -7.28
N TYR A 57 0.71 -6.06 -6.17
CA TYR A 57 1.78 -7.03 -6.06
C TYR A 57 1.40 -8.10 -5.06
N GLN A 58 1.35 -9.34 -5.50
CA GLN A 58 1.09 -10.47 -4.62
C GLN A 58 2.40 -11.12 -4.20
N MET A 59 2.58 -11.33 -2.90
CA MET A 59 3.77 -11.98 -2.37
C MET A 59 3.70 -13.49 -2.54
N GLN A 60 4.84 -14.10 -2.87
CA GLN A 60 4.94 -15.55 -3.04
C GLN A 60 4.53 -16.26 -1.74
N GLY A 61 3.58 -17.19 -1.88
CA GLY A 61 2.98 -17.92 -0.77
C GLY A 61 1.59 -17.42 -0.36
N GLY A 62 1.06 -16.39 -1.03
CA GLY A 62 -0.32 -15.93 -0.83
C GLY A 62 -0.59 -15.46 0.60
N LYS A 63 0.45 -14.96 1.29
CA LYS A 63 0.34 -14.41 2.65
C LYS A 63 0.02 -12.93 2.65
N TYR A 64 0.73 -12.19 1.82
CA TYR A 64 0.57 -10.74 1.75
C TYR A 64 0.32 -10.29 0.31
N GLU A 65 -0.48 -9.24 0.19
CA GLU A 65 -0.73 -8.51 -1.05
C GLU A 65 -0.44 -7.03 -0.79
N HIS A 66 0.28 -6.40 -1.71
CA HIS A 66 0.67 -5.01 -1.63
C HIS A 66 -0.08 -4.25 -2.73
N VAL A 67 -1.02 -3.41 -2.33
CA VAL A 67 -1.81 -2.58 -3.23
C VAL A 67 -1.22 -1.18 -3.23
N ILE A 68 -0.78 -0.70 -4.39
CA ILE A 68 -0.21 0.63 -4.54
C ILE A 68 -1.30 1.56 -5.07
N ILE A 69 -1.65 2.57 -4.27
CA ILE A 69 -2.54 3.65 -4.61
C ILE A 69 -1.67 4.85 -4.96
N ASN A 70 -1.69 5.29 -6.22
CA ASN A 70 -0.92 6.48 -6.60
C ASN A 70 -1.58 7.74 -6.04
N SER A 71 -0.74 8.67 -5.61
CA SER A 71 -1.16 10.03 -5.27
C SER A 71 -1.38 10.85 -6.55
N GLU A 72 -1.98 12.04 -6.41
CA GLU A 72 -1.89 13.08 -7.44
C GLU A 72 -0.44 13.47 -7.76
N MET A 73 0.48 13.29 -6.81
CA MET A 73 1.89 13.54 -7.02
C MET A 73 2.61 12.33 -7.63
N GLN A 74 3.21 12.54 -8.80
CA GLN A 74 4.09 11.55 -9.41
C GLN A 74 5.27 11.24 -8.48
N GLY A 75 5.55 9.95 -8.31
CA GLY A 75 6.60 9.47 -7.40
C GLY A 75 6.11 9.25 -5.97
N VAL A 76 4.87 9.60 -5.61
CA VAL A 76 4.30 9.28 -4.30
C VAL A 76 3.16 8.28 -4.46
N GLY A 77 3.22 7.20 -3.69
CA GLY A 77 2.17 6.17 -3.65
C GLY A 77 1.97 5.60 -2.26
N MET A 78 0.73 5.38 -1.87
CA MET A 78 0.40 4.66 -0.64
C MET A 78 0.35 3.17 -0.92
N VAL A 79 1.18 2.39 -0.25
CA VAL A 79 1.20 0.94 -0.33
C VAL A 79 0.40 0.35 0.82
N ILE A 80 -0.72 -0.27 0.52
CA ILE A 80 -1.55 -0.99 1.49
C ILE A 80 -1.10 -2.44 1.51
N VAL A 81 -0.65 -2.92 2.68
CA VAL A 81 -0.26 -4.30 2.90
C VAL A 81 -1.44 -5.06 3.47
N ASN A 82 -1.99 -5.93 2.64
CA ASN A 82 -3.10 -6.79 2.91
C ASN A 82 -2.58 -8.16 3.37
N ASP A 83 -3.07 -8.65 4.51
CA ASP A 83 -2.85 -10.04 4.94
C ASP A 83 -3.97 -10.91 4.38
N ILE A 84 -3.63 -11.74 3.41
CA ILE A 84 -4.57 -12.66 2.73
C ILE A 84 -4.97 -13.80 3.68
N SER A 85 -4.06 -14.24 4.55
CA SER A 85 -4.32 -15.33 5.48
C SER A 85 -5.32 -14.93 6.57
N ALA A 86 -5.18 -13.71 7.09
CA ALA A 86 -6.10 -13.12 8.06
C ALA A 86 -7.32 -12.44 7.40
N LYS A 87 -7.26 -12.14 6.10
CA LYS A 87 -8.22 -11.29 5.37
C LYS A 87 -8.40 -9.92 6.01
N THR A 88 -7.29 -9.30 6.40
CA THR A 88 -7.27 -7.99 7.06
C THR A 88 -6.13 -7.13 6.55
N VAL A 89 -6.23 -5.81 6.65
CA VAL A 89 -5.08 -4.93 6.40
C VAL A 89 -4.04 -5.11 7.51
N TYR A 90 -2.84 -5.56 7.13
CA TYR A 90 -1.70 -5.67 8.04
C TYR A 90 -1.16 -4.28 8.43
N GLY A 91 -1.14 -3.37 7.46
CA GLY A 91 -0.73 -1.99 7.63
C GLY A 91 -0.61 -1.25 6.30
N HIS A 92 -0.17 -0.01 6.35
CA HIS A 92 0.12 0.80 5.16
C HIS A 92 1.50 1.42 5.23
N PHE A 93 2.10 1.69 4.08
CA PHE A 93 3.41 2.30 3.94
C PHE A 93 3.36 3.38 2.87
N LEU A 94 3.76 4.61 3.20
CA LEU A 94 3.87 5.67 2.22
C LEU A 94 5.19 5.52 1.47
N LEU A 95 5.10 5.18 0.19
CA LEU A 95 6.23 5.14 -0.71
C LEU A 95 6.40 6.53 -1.32
N ASP A 96 7.49 7.21 -0.97
CA ASP A 96 7.89 8.46 -1.60
C ASP A 96 9.21 8.24 -2.37
N LEU A 97 9.10 8.15 -3.69
CA LEU A 97 10.22 8.03 -4.61
C LEU A 97 10.94 9.38 -4.81
N ASN A 98 10.34 10.51 -4.41
CA ASN A 98 10.96 11.83 -4.53
C ASN A 98 11.99 12.09 -3.41
N LYS A 99 11.80 11.54 -2.20
CA LYS A 99 12.79 11.63 -1.10
C LYS A 99 14.18 11.06 -1.45
N GLY A 100 14.30 10.23 -2.48
CA GLY A 100 15.57 9.69 -2.96
C GLY A 100 16.29 10.52 -4.03
N GLN A 101 15.68 11.61 -4.53
CA GLN A 101 16.22 12.44 -5.62
C GLN A 101 16.80 13.76 -5.06
N ALA A 102 17.62 13.67 -4.02
CA ALA A 102 18.45 14.78 -3.56
C ALA A 102 19.91 14.48 -3.91
N GLU A 103 20.25 14.66 -5.19
CA GLU A 103 21.64 14.82 -5.66
C GLU A 103 21.72 16.01 -6.63
#